data_AF-A0A0F8XCK8-F1
#
_entry.id   AF-A0A0F8XCK8-F1
#
_cell.length_a   1.000
_cell.length_b   1.000
_cell.length_c   1.000
_cell.angle_alpha   90.00
_cell.angle_beta   90.00
_cell.angle_gamma   90.00
#
_symmetry.space_group_name_H-M   'P 1'
#
loop_
_entity.id
_entity.type
_entity.pdbx_description
1 polymer ?
#
loop_
_entity_poly.entity_id
_entity_poly.type
_entity_poly.pdbx_seq_one_letter_code
_entity_poly.pdbx_strand_id
1 'polypeptide(L)'
;MEYTLDTESPDNYHFWTAITILGAITKRQVYLDMNMFKVYPNFYVFLIGPPAARKSAAAAIGVRLAVQAGLRKFSDKITDAALIKDLSEATEKRVEGQTVELCSPVLIYASELGVFMGLDAYSSGVIADLTDLYDCPPRWEKKTISRDSELILGPYVT
;
A
#
# COMPACT_ATOMS: atom_id res chain seq x y z
N MET A 1 -15.14 16.92 5.01
CA MET A 1 -15.18 16.55 3.58
C MET A 1 -15.40 17.74 2.66
N GLU A 2 -15.09 18.96 3.12
CA GLU A 2 -15.26 20.18 2.32
C GLU A 2 -14.44 20.17 1.01
N TYR A 3 -13.25 19.56 1.04
CA TYR A 3 -12.34 19.43 -0.10
C TYR A 3 -12.89 18.63 -1.30
N THR A 4 -13.93 17.80 -1.10
CA THR A 4 -14.46 16.89 -2.14
C THR A 4 -15.93 17.15 -2.49
N LEU A 5 -16.53 18.25 -2.01
CA LEU A 5 -17.96 18.54 -2.16
C LEU A 5 -18.44 18.52 -3.62
N ASP A 6 -17.61 18.99 -4.56
CA ASP A 6 -17.98 19.08 -5.98
C ASP A 6 -17.84 17.77 -6.76
N THR A 7 -17.42 16.68 -6.09
CA THR A 7 -17.03 15.45 -6.79
C THR A 7 -18.17 14.43 -6.92
N GLU A 8 -19.39 14.77 -6.48
CA GLU A 8 -20.64 13.96 -6.44
C GLU A 8 -20.46 12.51 -5.96
N SER A 9 -19.31 12.19 -5.37
CA SER A 9 -18.99 10.84 -4.94
C SER A 9 -19.49 10.69 -3.51
N PRO A 10 -20.13 9.55 -3.16
CA PRO A 10 -20.59 9.34 -1.79
C PRO A 10 -19.48 9.56 -0.76
N ASP A 11 -19.83 10.25 0.31
CA ASP A 11 -19.00 10.58 1.46
C ASP A 11 -18.20 9.39 2.01
N ASN A 12 -18.80 8.20 2.02
CA ASN A 12 -18.13 6.96 2.45
C ASN A 12 -16.89 6.63 1.61
N TYR A 13 -16.91 6.87 0.29
CA TYR A 13 -15.74 6.58 -0.56
C TYR A 13 -14.59 7.53 -0.26
N HIS A 14 -14.90 8.79 0.03
CA HIS A 14 -13.88 9.76 0.45
C HIS A 14 -13.33 9.45 1.83
N PHE A 15 -14.18 9.05 2.78
CA PHE A 15 -13.75 8.67 4.12
C PHE A 15 -12.76 7.51 4.10
N TRP A 16 -13.13 6.40 3.42
CA TRP A 16 -12.27 5.23 3.32
C TRP A 16 -10.99 5.53 2.54
N THR A 17 -11.08 6.31 1.45
CA THR A 17 -9.89 6.77 0.72
C THR A 17 -8.97 7.59 1.63
N ALA A 18 -9.51 8.54 2.38
CA ALA A 18 -8.73 9.42 3.25
C ALA A 18 -8.00 8.64 4.35
N ILE A 19 -8.68 7.67 4.99
CA ILE A 19 -8.06 6.81 6.00
C ILE A 19 -6.94 5.95 5.41
N THR A 20 -7.17 5.34 4.24
CA THR A 20 -6.13 4.56 3.55
C THR A 20 -4.90 5.42 3.25
N ILE A 21 -5.10 6.61 2.70
CA ILE A 21 -3.98 7.51 2.37
C ILE A 21 -3.27 8.04 3.61
N LEU A 22 -3.99 8.33 4.69
CA LEU A 22 -3.38 8.72 5.96
C LEU A 22 -2.49 7.60 6.50
N GLY A 23 -2.98 6.36 6.52
CA GLY A 23 -2.19 5.18 6.85
C GLY A 23 -0.92 5.09 6.00
N ALA A 24 -1.09 5.14 4.68
CA ALA A 24 -0.01 5.06 3.70
C ALA A 24 1.09 6.12 3.90
N ILE A 25 0.71 7.36 4.22
CA ILE A 25 1.65 8.48 4.45
C ILE A 25 2.34 8.35 5.82
N THR A 26 1.65 7.83 6.84
CA THR A 26 2.26 7.61 8.16
C THR A 26 3.27 6.46 8.14
N LYS A 27 3.17 5.52 7.20
CA LYS A 27 4.12 4.41 7.04
C LYS A 27 4.25 3.66 8.38
N ARG A 28 5.47 3.40 8.83
CA ARG A 28 5.78 2.79 10.13
C ARG A 28 5.98 3.79 11.29
N GLN A 29 5.63 5.07 11.10
CA GLN A 29 5.88 6.11 12.12
C GLN A 29 4.82 6.12 13.21
N VAL A 30 3.61 5.63 12.91
CA VAL A 30 2.49 5.57 13.84
C VAL A 30 2.10 4.11 14.00
N TYR A 31 1.98 3.66 15.24
CA TYR A 31 1.57 2.31 15.56
C TYR A 31 0.86 2.26 16.91
N LEU A 32 0.00 1.25 17.06
CA LEU A 32 -0.50 0.82 18.36
C LEU A 32 0.47 -0.23 18.91
N ASP A 33 0.98 0.04 20.11
CA ASP A 33 1.84 -0.90 20.81
C ASP A 33 0.99 -1.93 21.56
N MET A 34 1.02 -3.18 21.08
CA MET A 34 0.31 -4.31 21.69
C MET A 34 1.25 -5.15 22.58
N ASN A 35 2.38 -4.58 23.02
CA ASN A 35 3.44 -5.18 23.84
C ASN A 35 4.23 -6.31 23.14
N MET A 36 3.55 -7.26 22.49
CA MET A 36 4.18 -8.38 21.76
C MET A 36 4.44 -8.04 20.29
N PHE A 37 3.65 -7.13 19.72
CA PHE A 37 3.75 -6.70 18.33
C PHE A 37 3.22 -5.26 18.20
N LYS A 38 3.54 -4.63 17.07
CA LYS A 38 3.05 -3.31 16.70
C LYS A 38 1.98 -3.46 15.62
N VAL A 39 0.87 -2.76 15.77
CA VAL A 39 -0.16 -2.66 14.72
C VAL A 39 -0.02 -1.31 14.05
N TYR A 40 0.31 -1.33 12.76
CA TYR A 40 0.38 -0.13 11.96
C TYR A 40 -0.96 0.14 11.28
N PRO A 41 -1.30 1.40 10.96
CA PRO A 41 -2.51 1.76 10.22
C PRO A 41 -2.39 1.40 8.73
N ASN A 42 -2.05 0.15 8.41
CA ASN A 42 -1.92 -0.36 7.06
C ASN A 42 -3.25 -0.93 6.59
N PHE A 43 -3.84 -0.35 5.54
CA PHE A 43 -5.22 -0.64 5.16
C PHE A 43 -5.37 -1.11 3.71
N TYR A 44 -5.79 -2.35 3.52
CA TYR A 44 -6.26 -2.83 2.22
C TYR A 44 -7.76 -2.55 2.09
N VAL A 45 -8.09 -1.54 1.29
CA VAL A 45 -9.47 -1.04 1.16
C VAL A 45 -10.00 -1.30 -0.25
N PHE A 46 -11.15 -1.98 -0.30
CA PHE A 46 -11.91 -2.19 -1.53
C PHE A 46 -13.14 -1.28 -1.54
N LEU A 47 -13.21 -0.36 -2.51
CA LEU A 47 -14.41 0.45 -2.73
C LEU A 47 -15.38 -0.32 -3.63
N ILE A 48 -16.48 -0.79 -3.06
CA ILE A 48 -17.49 -1.61 -3.75
C ILE A 48 -18.77 -0.79 -3.93
N GLY A 49 -19.45 -1.00 -5.06
CA GLY A 49 -20.72 -0.36 -5.36
C GLY A 49 -21.09 -0.44 -6.83
N PRO A 50 -22.28 0.04 -7.21
CA PRO A 50 -22.76 -0.02 -8.59
C PRO A 50 -21.83 0.71 -9.57
N PRO A 51 -21.91 0.40 -10.88
CA PRO A 51 -21.21 1.18 -11.89
C PRO A 51 -21.63 2.66 -11.81
N ALA A 52 -20.76 3.55 -12.28
CA ALA A 52 -20.96 5.00 -12.21
C ALA A 52 -21.12 5.62 -10.80
N ALA A 53 -20.92 4.87 -9.71
CA ALA A 53 -20.90 5.41 -8.35
C ALA A 53 -19.67 6.28 -7.99
N ARG A 54 -18.88 6.68 -9.00
CA ARG A 54 -17.69 7.56 -8.88
C ARG A 54 -16.61 7.10 -7.88
N LYS A 55 -16.59 5.80 -7.54
CA LYS A 55 -15.62 5.14 -6.65
C LYS A 55 -14.16 5.46 -7.02
N SER A 56 -13.81 5.25 -8.28
CA SER A 56 -12.45 5.47 -8.79
C SER A 56 -12.07 6.95 -8.77
N ALA A 57 -13.05 7.87 -8.91
CA ALA A 57 -12.81 9.30 -8.83
C ALA A 57 -12.45 9.72 -7.39
N ALA A 58 -13.18 9.22 -6.39
CA ALA A 58 -12.86 9.44 -4.98
C ALA A 58 -11.45 8.93 -4.64
N ALA A 59 -11.13 7.70 -5.05
CA ALA A 59 -9.81 7.11 -4.81
C ALA A 59 -8.68 7.87 -5.54
N ALA A 60 -8.90 8.29 -6.78
CA ALA A 60 -7.92 9.04 -7.57
C ALA A 60 -7.51 10.37 -6.92
N ILE A 61 -8.45 11.03 -6.21
CA ILE A 61 -8.14 12.23 -5.44
C ILE A 61 -7.15 11.90 -4.32
N GLY A 62 -7.42 10.87 -3.52
CA GLY A 62 -6.53 10.45 -2.45
C GLY A 62 -5.15 10.03 -2.95
N VAL A 63 -5.11 9.22 -4.01
CA VAL A 63 -3.85 8.76 -4.62
C VAL A 63 -3.02 9.95 -5.12
N ARG A 64 -3.64 10.96 -5.73
CA ARG A 64 -2.95 12.19 -6.14
C ARG A 64 -2.34 12.91 -4.94
N LEU A 65 -3.07 13.03 -3.84
CA LEU A 65 -2.56 13.65 -2.61
C LEU A 65 -1.39 12.84 -2.02
N ALA A 66 -1.47 11.52 -2.03
CA ALA A 66 -0.40 10.63 -1.54
C ALA A 66 0.89 10.79 -2.34
N VAL A 67 0.79 10.83 -3.68
CA VAL A 67 1.93 11.06 -4.57
C VAL A 67 2.53 12.45 -4.34
N GLN A 68 1.69 13.48 -4.14
CA GLN A 68 2.17 14.83 -3.80
C GLN A 68 2.87 14.88 -2.44
N ALA A 69 2.46 14.04 -1.49
CA ALA A 69 3.12 13.86 -0.19
C ALA A 69 4.42 13.02 -0.28
N GLY A 70 4.83 12.61 -1.47
CA GLY A 70 6.10 11.88 -1.71
C GLY A 70 5.98 10.36 -1.63
N LEU A 71 4.77 9.80 -1.58
CA LEU A 71 4.58 8.36 -1.56
C LEU A 71 4.76 7.76 -2.96
N ARG A 72 5.55 6.70 -3.08
CA ARG A 72 5.69 5.96 -4.35
C ARG A 72 4.41 5.19 -4.63
N LYS A 73 3.82 5.44 -5.80
CA LYS A 73 2.62 4.75 -6.28
C LYS A 73 3.00 3.62 -7.24
N PHE A 74 2.39 2.46 -7.05
CA PHE A 74 2.49 1.30 -7.92
C PHE A 74 1.43 1.33 -9.05
N SER A 75 1.73 0.68 -10.18
CA SER A 75 0.85 0.60 -11.36
C SER A 75 -0.25 -0.46 -11.21
N ASP A 76 -1.34 -0.34 -11.98
CA ASP A 76 -2.55 -1.18 -11.83
C ASP A 76 -2.32 -2.69 -12.03
N LYS A 77 -1.21 -3.11 -12.67
CA LYS A 77 -0.83 -4.51 -12.84
C LYS A 77 0.40 -4.86 -12.00
N ILE A 78 0.23 -5.75 -11.04
CA ILE A 78 1.29 -6.22 -10.15
C ILE A 78 1.83 -7.57 -10.58
N THR A 79 3.15 -7.69 -10.56
CA THR A 79 3.88 -8.95 -10.62
C THR A 79 4.81 -8.99 -9.42
N ASP A 80 5.11 -10.18 -8.91
CA ASP A 80 6.05 -10.35 -7.79
C ASP A 80 7.37 -9.60 -8.02
N ALA A 81 7.96 -9.75 -9.21
CA ALA A 81 9.23 -9.12 -9.54
C ALA A 81 9.15 -7.58 -9.55
N ALA A 82 8.02 -7.02 -10.01
CA ALA A 82 7.80 -5.58 -9.98
C ALA A 82 7.59 -5.09 -8.54
N LEU A 83 6.81 -5.81 -7.73
CA LEU A 83 6.59 -5.49 -6.32
C LEU A 83 7.90 -5.46 -5.53
N ILE A 84 8.71 -6.51 -5.66
CA ILE A 84 10.01 -6.60 -4.96
C ILE A 84 10.93 -5.45 -5.39
N LYS A 85 11.02 -5.19 -6.70
CA LYS A 85 11.84 -4.10 -7.23
C LYS A 85 11.40 -2.74 -6.65
N ASP A 86 10.10 -2.46 -6.65
CA ASP A 86 9.58 -1.18 -6.15
C ASP A 86 9.76 -1.03 -4.65
N LEU A 87 9.57 -2.10 -3.87
CA LEU A 87 9.88 -2.09 -2.44
C LEU A 87 11.36 -1.82 -2.17
N SER A 88 12.25 -2.46 -2.94
CA SER A 88 13.70 -2.25 -2.82
C SER A 88 14.07 -0.78 -3.11
N GLU A 89 13.54 -0.23 -4.21
CA GLU A 89 13.77 1.17 -4.60
C GLU A 89 13.10 2.20 -3.67
N ALA A 90 12.01 1.83 -2.99
CA ALA A 90 11.30 2.68 -2.05
C ALA A 90 11.95 2.73 -0.65
N THR A 91 13.04 1.99 -0.41
CA THR A 91 13.64 1.91 0.94
C THR A 91 14.16 3.27 1.41
N GLU A 92 13.48 3.83 2.40
CA GLU A 92 13.84 5.06 3.08
C GLU A 92 14.55 4.76 4.40
N LYS A 93 15.55 5.58 4.74
CA LYS A 93 16.23 5.52 6.04
C LYS A 93 15.75 6.66 6.91
N ARG A 94 15.28 6.34 8.11
CA ARG A 94 14.94 7.30 9.15
C ARG A 94 15.88 7.11 10.33
N VAL A 95 16.42 8.22 10.83
CA VAL A 95 17.25 8.23 12.04
C VAL A 95 16.43 8.85 13.15
N GLU A 96 16.18 8.08 14.21
CA GLU A 96 15.47 8.54 15.41
C GLU A 96 16.40 8.41 16.62
N GLY A 97 17.10 9.49 16.95
CA GLY A 97 18.14 9.47 17.97
C GLY A 97 19.31 8.57 17.57
N GLN A 98 19.47 7.43 18.25
CA GLN A 98 20.52 6.44 17.97
C GLN A 98 20.01 5.23 17.15
N THR A 99 18.71 5.12 16.90
CA THR A 99 18.15 4.02 16.11
C THR A 99 18.01 4.43 14.65
N VAL A 100 18.38 3.53 13.75
CA VAL A 100 18.12 3.66 12.31
C VAL A 100 16.98 2.72 11.96
N GLU A 101 15.85 3.30 11.58
CA GLU A 101 14.70 2.55 11.09
C GLU A 101 14.66 2.62 9.56
N LEU A 102 14.50 1.45 8.94
CA LEU A 102 14.30 1.32 7.50
C LEU A 102 12.82 1.08 7.24
N CYS A 103 12.29 1.76 6.23
CA CYS A 103 10.92 1.55 5.78
C CYS A 103 10.88 1.58 4.27
N SER A 104 10.21 0.59 3.67
CA SER A 104 9.99 0.53 2.22
C SER A 104 8.50 0.72 1.92
N PRO A 105 8.00 1.98 1.87
CA PRO A 105 6.60 2.28 1.67
C PRO A 105 6.19 2.24 0.19
N VAL A 106 5.11 1.54 -0.12
CA VAL A 106 4.51 1.47 -1.44
C VAL A 106 2.99 1.58 -1.33
N LEU A 107 2.38 2.44 -2.15
CA LEU A 107 0.93 2.51 -2.32
C LEU A 107 0.52 1.77 -3.59
N ILE A 108 -0.32 0.76 -3.44
CA ILE A 108 -0.97 0.07 -4.55
C ILE A 108 -2.33 0.69 -4.78
N TYR A 109 -2.54 1.19 -5.99
CA TYR A 109 -3.85 1.61 -6.46
C TYR A 109 -4.23 0.77 -7.66
N ALA A 110 -5.38 0.11 -7.56
CA ALA A 110 -6.00 -0.60 -8.66
C ALA A 110 -7.38 0.01 -8.92
N SER A 111 -7.58 0.63 -10.08
CA SER A 111 -8.90 1.16 -10.44
C SER A 111 -9.95 0.07 -10.65
N GLU A 112 -9.52 -1.15 -11.01
CA GLU A 112 -10.35 -2.32 -11.23
C GLU A 112 -9.74 -3.57 -10.57
N LEU A 113 -10.46 -4.13 -9.59
CA LEU A 113 -9.95 -5.26 -8.81
C LEU A 113 -9.70 -6.51 -9.65
N GLY A 114 -10.55 -6.79 -10.65
CA GLY A 114 -10.41 -7.97 -11.50
C GLY A 114 -9.16 -7.94 -12.40
N VAL A 115 -8.68 -6.74 -12.76
CA VAL A 115 -7.43 -6.57 -13.53
C VAL A 115 -6.23 -6.82 -12.61
N PHE A 116 -6.32 -6.35 -11.37
CA PHE A 116 -5.28 -6.53 -10.36
C PHE A 116 -5.17 -7.98 -9.87
N MET A 117 -6.30 -8.64 -9.58
CA MET A 117 -6.39 -10.01 -9.08
C MET A 117 -6.69 -11.05 -10.17
N GLY A 118 -6.33 -10.76 -11.43
CA GLY A 118 -6.55 -11.70 -12.54
C GLY A 118 -5.86 -13.05 -12.31
N LEU A 119 -6.12 -14.03 -13.20
CA LEU A 119 -5.55 -15.39 -13.11
C LEU A 119 -4.02 -15.38 -12.92
N ASP A 120 -3.33 -14.44 -13.58
CA ASP A 120 -1.88 -14.24 -13.46
C ASP A 120 -1.44 -13.90 -12.03
N ALA A 121 -2.22 -13.13 -11.26
CA ALA A 121 -1.90 -12.72 -9.90
C ALA A 121 -1.99 -13.88 -8.91
N TYR A 122 -2.95 -14.78 -9.12
CA TYR A 122 -3.08 -16.00 -8.32
C TYR A 122 -1.94 -16.99 -8.64
N SER A 123 -1.63 -17.17 -9.92
CA SER A 123 -0.56 -18.08 -10.36
C SER A 123 0.84 -17.58 -10.03
N SER A 124 1.05 -16.26 -9.91
CA SER A 124 2.35 -15.69 -9.53
C SER A 124 2.64 -15.77 -8.04
N GLY A 125 1.61 -15.76 -7.18
CA GLY A 125 1.78 -15.78 -5.73
C GLY A 125 1.70 -14.40 -5.07
N VAL A 126 1.45 -13.33 -5.84
CA VAL A 126 1.33 -11.95 -5.33
C VAL A 126 0.33 -11.85 -4.18
N ILE A 127 -0.80 -12.57 -4.26
CA ILE A 127 -1.83 -12.50 -3.23
C ILE A 127 -1.33 -13.03 -1.88
N ALA A 128 -0.52 -14.09 -1.89
CA ALA A 128 0.10 -14.60 -0.67
C ALA A 128 1.10 -13.58 -0.11
N ASP A 129 1.93 -12.98 -0.98
CA ASP A 129 2.86 -11.93 -0.57
C ASP A 129 2.14 -10.73 0.06
N LEU A 130 1.06 -10.23 -0.56
CA LEU A 130 0.29 -9.12 -0.02
C LEU A 130 -0.30 -9.45 1.35
N THR A 131 -0.70 -10.71 1.56
CA THR A 131 -1.20 -11.19 2.85
C THR A 131 -0.10 -11.18 3.90
N ASP A 132 1.10 -11.68 3.57
CA ASP A 132 2.25 -11.65 4.48
C ASP A 132 2.73 -10.22 4.79
N LEU A 133 2.63 -9.33 3.81
CA LEU A 133 3.05 -7.94 3.91
C LEU A 133 2.05 -7.07 4.68
N TYR A 134 0.80 -7.50 4.81
CA TYR A 134 -0.26 -6.74 5.50
C TYR A 134 0.13 -6.41 6.94
N ASP A 135 0.68 -7.38 7.67
CA ASP A 135 1.10 -7.26 9.07
C ASP A 135 2.38 -6.43 9.26
N CYS A 136 2.95 -5.88 8.18
CA CYS A 136 4.15 -5.05 8.21
C CYS A 136 5.30 -5.72 8.98
N PRO A 137 5.77 -6.91 8.54
CA PRO A 137 6.85 -7.63 9.21
C PRO A 137 8.14 -6.80 9.17
N PRO A 138 9.00 -6.80 10.21
CA PRO A 138 10.22 -5.97 10.22
C PRO A 138 11.20 -6.31 9.08
N ARG A 139 11.13 -7.54 8.57
CA ARG A 139 11.90 -8.03 7.43
C ARG A 139 11.04 -8.99 6.62
N TRP A 140 11.20 -8.98 5.31
CA TRP A 140 10.51 -9.89 4.41
C TRP A 140 11.52 -10.38 3.36
N GLU A 141 11.68 -11.70 3.26
CA GLU A 141 12.63 -12.33 2.34
C GLU A 141 11.86 -13.19 1.36
N LYS A 142 12.10 -12.97 0.06
CA LYS A 142 11.52 -13.79 -1.00
C LYS A 142 12.62 -14.46 -1.81
N LYS A 143 12.55 -15.79 -1.87
CA LYS A 143 13.41 -16.60 -2.75
C LYS A 143 12.79 -16.64 -4.13
N THR A 144 13.56 -16.24 -5.14
CA THR A 144 13.15 -16.40 -6.54
C THR A 144 14.00 -17.49 -7.18
N ILE A 145 13.47 -18.18 -8.19
CA ILE A 145 14.17 -19.29 -8.85
C ILE A 145 15.39 -18.79 -9.65
N SER A 146 15.36 -17.53 -10.10
CA SER A 146 16.36 -16.95 -11.00
C SER A 146 17.30 -15.92 -10.35
N ARG A 147 16.97 -15.35 -9.19
CA ARG A 147 17.84 -14.45 -8.43
C ARG A 147 18.08 -15.01 -7.03
N ASP A 148 19.29 -14.75 -6.51
CA ASP A 148 19.58 -14.84 -5.07
C ASP A 148 18.46 -14.17 -4.25
N SER A 149 18.25 -14.61 -3.01
CA SER A 149 17.12 -14.13 -2.21
C SER A 149 17.13 -12.60 -2.05
N GLU A 150 15.99 -11.98 -2.32
CA GLU A 150 15.81 -10.54 -2.15
C GLU A 150 15.23 -10.27 -0.76
N LEU A 151 15.99 -9.52 0.05
CA LEU A 151 15.60 -9.12 1.41
C LEU A 151 15.11 -7.67 1.40
N ILE A 152 13.86 -7.48 1.82
CA ILE A 152 13.24 -6.17 2.01
C ILE A 152 13.14 -5.87 3.51
N LEU A 153 13.60 -4.68 3.91
CA LEU A 153 13.63 -4.23 5.30
C LEU A 153 12.49 -3.24 5.56
N GLY A 154 11.69 -3.51 6.59
CA GLY A 154 10.54 -2.68 6.94
C GLY A 154 9.52 -2.45 5.82
N PRO A 155 9.10 -3.46 5.03
CA PRO A 155 8.13 -3.28 3.96
C PRO A 155 6.80 -2.72 4.46
N TYR A 156 6.23 -1.76 3.76
CA TYR A 156 4.94 -1.18 4.13
C TYR A 156 4.12 -0.99 2.86
N VAL A 157 3.26 -1.97 2.56
CA VAL A 157 2.42 -1.96 1.35
C VAL A 157 1.01 -1.63 1.76
N THR A 158 0.44 -0.57 1.20
CA THR A 158 -0.95 -0.13 1.42
C THR A 158 -1.76 -0.20 0.14
#